data_AF-X1VE33-F1
#
_entry.id   AF-X1VE33-F1
#
_cell.length_a   1.000
_cell.length_b   1.000
_cell.length_c   1.000
_cell.angle_alpha   90.00
_cell.angle_beta   90.00
_cell.angle_gamma   90.00
#
_symmetry.space_group_name_H-M   'P 1'
#
loop_
_entity.id
_entity.type
_entity.pdbx_description
1 polymer ?
#
loop_
_entity_poly.entity_id
_entity_poly.type
_entity_poly.pdbx_seq_one_letter_code
_entity_poly.pdbx_strand_id
1 'polypeptide(L)'
;EDTNKGLLKMGTDIAKSIFRTMASMGYTLTNEFFVTLRASYLRTAQDLIARYEYDSEINGLHYDRHKEGSTAEAFVRCIVSAGQQFLETPVEVPYIPTWNRVISAVPNIFELLIDAVEQDNKD
;
A
#
# COMPACT_ATOMS: atom_id res chain seq x y z
N GLU A 1 2.77 14.14 11.54
CA GLU A 1 2.68 14.20 10.08
C GLU A 1 1.27 13.85 9.65
N ASP A 2 0.72 14.59 8.68
CA ASP A 2 -0.65 14.43 8.18
C ASP A 2 -0.80 13.10 7.41
N THR A 3 -1.65 12.20 7.90
CA THR A 3 -1.87 10.87 7.29
C THR A 3 -2.46 10.95 5.87
N ASN A 4 -3.01 12.10 5.48
CA ASN A 4 -3.63 12.33 4.18
C ASN A 4 -2.69 12.95 3.14
N LYS A 5 -1.39 13.09 3.42
CA LYS A 5 -0.41 13.65 2.46
C LYS A 5 0.86 12.81 2.38
N GLY A 6 1.50 12.87 1.22
CA GLY A 6 2.81 12.25 0.98
C GLY A 6 2.81 10.72 1.15
N LEU A 7 3.90 10.21 1.76
CA LEU A 7 4.17 8.79 1.90
C LEU A 7 3.11 8.03 2.69
N LEU A 8 2.52 8.64 3.71
CA LEU A 8 1.51 7.99 4.56
C LEU A 8 0.19 7.78 3.83
N LYS A 9 -0.18 8.71 2.94
CA LYS A 9 -1.32 8.51 2.05
C LYS A 9 -1.06 7.34 1.11
N MET A 10 0.11 7.30 0.48
CA MET A 10 0.50 6.19 -0.42
C MET A 10 0.48 4.85 0.32
N GLY A 11 1.04 4.78 1.54
CA GLY A 11 1.00 3.56 2.36
C GLY A 11 -0.43 3.10 2.69
N THR A 12 -1.33 4.04 2.98
CA THR A 12 -2.75 3.74 3.25
C THR A 12 -3.46 3.23 1.99
N ASP A 13 -3.20 3.83 0.84
CA ASP A 13 -3.79 3.43 -0.45
C ASP A 13 -3.29 2.03 -0.89
N ILE A 14 -2.01 1.73 -0.68
CA ILE A 14 -1.45 0.39 -0.92
C ILE A 14 -2.11 -0.65 -0.01
N ALA A 15 -2.20 -0.37 1.30
CA ALA A 15 -2.84 -1.29 2.25
C ALA A 15 -4.30 -1.57 1.86
N LYS A 16 -5.08 -0.55 1.48
CA LYS A 16 -6.45 -0.72 0.96
C LYS A 16 -6.51 -1.61 -0.27
N SER A 17 -5.58 -1.42 -1.22
CA SER A 17 -5.51 -2.24 -2.43
C SER A 17 -5.30 -3.73 -2.10
N ILE A 18 -4.40 -4.02 -1.14
CA ILE A 18 -4.16 -5.39 -0.67
C ILE A 18 -5.42 -5.97 -0.03
N PHE A 19 -6.08 -5.24 0.88
CA PHE A 19 -7.29 -5.72 1.57
C PHE A 19 -8.43 -6.01 0.59
N ARG A 20 -8.63 -5.15 -0.41
CA ARG A 20 -9.61 -5.37 -1.48
C ARG A 20 -9.27 -6.57 -2.34
N THR A 21 -8.00 -6.75 -2.67
CA THR A 21 -7.53 -7.91 -3.43
C THR A 21 -7.84 -9.20 -2.68
N MET A 22 -7.51 -9.26 -1.38
CA MET A 22 -7.86 -10.40 -0.53
C MET A 22 -9.37 -10.62 -0.47
N ALA A 23 -10.18 -9.58 -0.26
CA ALA A 23 -11.63 -9.70 -0.25
C ALA A 23 -12.18 -10.24 -1.58
N SER A 24 -11.64 -9.79 -2.71
CA SER A 24 -12.01 -10.29 -4.06
C SER A 24 -11.65 -11.76 -4.28
N MET A 25 -10.65 -12.27 -3.56
CA MET A 25 -10.27 -13.68 -3.54
C MET A 25 -11.13 -14.53 -2.57
N GLY A 26 -12.08 -13.91 -1.86
CA GLY A 26 -12.99 -14.59 -0.94
C GLY A 26 -12.55 -14.58 0.52
N TYR A 27 -11.52 -13.82 0.89
CA TYR A 27 -11.11 -13.68 2.29
C TYR A 27 -12.03 -12.72 3.06
N THR A 28 -12.57 -13.17 4.19
CA THR A 28 -13.35 -12.32 5.10
C THR A 28 -12.41 -11.55 6.03
N LEU A 29 -12.37 -10.22 5.91
CA LEU A 29 -11.56 -9.35 6.75
C LEU A 29 -12.46 -8.67 7.80
N THR A 30 -12.39 -9.12 9.05
CA THR A 30 -13.17 -8.56 10.16
C THR A 30 -12.36 -7.54 10.97
N ASN A 31 -13.01 -6.87 11.92
CA ASN A 31 -12.30 -5.97 12.83
C ASN A 31 -11.19 -6.69 13.63
N GLU A 32 -11.45 -7.92 14.09
CA GLU A 32 -10.49 -8.75 14.82
C GLU A 32 -9.27 -9.11 13.97
N PHE A 33 -9.47 -9.32 12.66
CA PHE A 33 -8.37 -9.50 11.72
C PHE A 33 -7.45 -8.27 11.71
N PHE A 34 -7.97 -7.05 11.67
CA PHE A 34 -7.13 -5.85 11.67
C PHE A 34 -6.42 -5.60 13.01
N VAL A 35 -7.05 -5.96 14.14
CA VAL A 35 -6.41 -5.92 15.47
C VAL A 35 -5.21 -6.86 15.51
N THR A 36 -5.37 -8.09 15.05
CA THR A 36 -4.30 -9.09 15.03
C THR A 36 -3.22 -8.76 13.99
N LEU A 37 -3.59 -8.25 12.82
CA LEU A 37 -2.66 -7.79 11.78
C LEU A 37 -1.75 -6.68 12.30
N ARG A 38 -2.30 -5.69 13.02
CA ARG A 38 -1.51 -4.62 13.65
C ARG A 38 -0.45 -5.17 14.59
N ALA A 39 -0.84 -6.10 15.48
CA ALA A 39 0.08 -6.70 16.45
C ALA A 39 1.16 -7.54 15.74
N SER A 40 0.76 -8.35 14.75
CA SER A 40 1.70 -9.15 13.96
C SER A 40 2.69 -8.29 13.20
N TYR A 41 2.22 -7.21 12.55
CA TYR A 41 3.08 -6.28 11.82
C TYR A 41 4.13 -5.64 12.73
N LEU A 42 3.71 -5.13 13.89
CA LEU A 42 4.63 -4.54 14.86
C LEU A 42 5.68 -5.53 15.33
N ARG A 43 5.28 -6.77 15.62
CA ARG A 43 6.22 -7.83 16.03
C ARG A 43 7.23 -8.13 14.92
N THR A 44 6.76 -8.34 13.69
CA THR A 44 7.64 -8.58 12.54
C THR A 44 8.58 -7.39 12.29
N ALA A 45 8.08 -6.16 12.39
CA ALA A 45 8.90 -4.96 12.23
C ALA A 45 10.00 -4.88 13.30
N GLN A 46 9.68 -5.15 14.57
CA GLN A 46 10.66 -5.17 15.65
C GLN A 46 11.76 -6.21 15.42
N ASP A 47 11.38 -7.42 15.00
CA ASP A 47 12.32 -8.50 14.72
C ASP A 47 13.24 -8.13 13.54
N LEU A 48 12.70 -7.52 12.48
CA LEU A 48 13.48 -7.06 11.33
C LEU A 48 14.41 -5.90 11.69
N ILE A 49 13.94 -4.92 12.47
CA ILE A 49 14.74 -3.78 12.90
C ILE A 49 15.96 -4.26 13.69
N ALA A 50 15.78 -5.19 14.63
CA ALA A 50 16.88 -5.77 15.38
C ALA A 50 17.85 -6.53 14.47
N ARG A 51 17.33 -7.31 13.52
CA ARG A 51 18.15 -8.05 12.56
C ARG A 51 19.02 -7.13 11.70
N TYR A 52 18.46 -6.04 11.18
CA TYR A 52 19.19 -5.10 10.33
C TYR A 52 20.13 -4.19 11.12
N GLU A 53 19.84 -3.93 12.40
CA GLU A 53 20.80 -3.32 13.32
C GLU A 53 22.06 -4.18 13.45
N TYR A 54 21.91 -5.48 13.73
CA TYR A 54 23.04 -6.41 13.84
C TYR A 54 23.81 -6.56 12.52
N ASP A 55 23.09 -6.64 11.39
CA ASP A 55 23.73 -6.72 10.07
C ASP A 55 24.53 -5.45 9.76
N SER A 56 23.99 -4.27 10.10
CA SER A 56 24.69 -3.00 9.92
C SER A 56 25.93 -2.93 10.81
N GLU A 57 25.84 -3.35 12.08
CA GLU A 57 26.97 -3.38 13.01
C GLU A 57 28.12 -4.26 12.50
N ILE A 58 27.81 -5.47 12.00
CA ILE A 58 28.79 -6.39 11.41
C ILE A 58 29.49 -5.76 10.20
N ASN A 59 28.74 -5.01 9.39
CA ASN A 59 29.27 -4.34 8.20
C ASN A 59 29.88 -2.96 8.47
N GLY A 60 29.91 -2.50 9.74
CA GLY A 60 30.41 -1.17 10.11
C GLY A 60 29.55 -0.01 9.58
N LEU A 61 28.27 -0.27 9.28
CA LEU A 61 27.31 0.72 8.81
C LEU A 61 26.55 1.35 9.99
N HIS A 62 26.21 2.64 9.87
CA HIS A 62 25.38 3.32 10.86
C HIS A 62 23.89 2.95 10.66
N TYR A 63 23.24 2.49 11.73
CA TYR A 63 21.83 2.13 11.73
C TYR A 63 21.06 2.91 12.81
N ASP A 64 20.06 3.69 12.39
CA ASP A 64 19.23 4.47 13.32
C ASP A 64 17.98 3.69 13.71
N ARG A 65 18.10 2.90 14.78
CA ARG A 65 17.00 2.09 15.32
C ARG A 65 15.76 2.91 15.69
N HIS A 66 15.94 4.13 16.20
CA HIS A 66 14.83 4.95 16.66
C HIS A 66 14.01 5.48 15.48
N LYS A 67 14.70 5.94 14.43
CA LYS A 67 14.06 6.36 13.18
C LYS A 67 13.34 5.21 12.49
N GLU A 68 13.95 4.02 12.44
CA GLU A 68 13.31 2.82 11.87
C GLU A 68 12.06 2.41 12.66
N GLY A 69 12.13 2.43 13.98
CA GLY A 69 10.97 2.18 14.85
C GLY A 69 9.84 3.19 14.63
N SER A 70 10.17 4.49 14.57
CA SER A 70 9.21 5.57 14.31
C SER A 70 8.53 5.41 12.95
N THR A 71 9.28 4.92 11.96
CA THR A 71 8.78 4.64 10.61
C THR A 71 7.83 3.45 10.61
N ALA A 72 8.18 2.36 11.30
CA ALA A 72 7.31 1.20 11.46
C ALA A 72 5.97 1.57 12.14
N GLU A 73 6.01 2.40 13.19
CA GLU A 73 4.80 2.92 13.84
C GLU A 73 3.96 3.80 12.89
N ALA A 74 4.59 4.52 11.97
CA ALA A 74 3.89 5.29 10.96
C ALA A 74 3.11 4.40 9.99
N PHE A 75 3.71 3.30 9.53
CA PHE A 75 3.01 2.32 8.69
C PHE A 75 1.88 1.59 9.42
N VAL A 76 2.00 1.38 10.73
CA VAL A 76 0.88 0.86 11.54
C VAL A 76 -0.34 1.78 11.45
N ARG A 77 -0.13 3.11 11.48
CA ARG A 77 -1.23 4.07 11.32
C ARG A 77 -1.89 3.94 9.93
N CYS A 78 -1.10 3.70 8.88
CA CYS A 78 -1.61 3.43 7.54
C CYS A 78 -2.48 2.16 7.50
N ILE A 79 -2.00 1.06 8.10
CA ILE A 79 -2.75 -0.22 8.17
C ILE A 79 -4.08 -0.04 8.90
N VAL A 80 -4.06 0.64 10.06
CA VAL A 80 -5.28 0.90 10.85
C VAL A 80 -6.26 1.77 10.08
N SER A 81 -5.79 2.86 9.47
CA SER A 81 -6.65 3.75 8.69
C SER A 81 -7.25 3.03 7.47
N ALA A 82 -6.46 2.24 6.76
CA ALA A 82 -6.91 1.44 5.63
C ALA A 82 -7.95 0.38 6.04
N GLY A 83 -7.73 -0.30 7.16
CA GLY A 83 -8.65 -1.29 7.70
C GLY A 83 -9.99 -0.67 8.11
N GLN A 84 -9.96 0.49 8.77
CA GLN A 84 -11.17 1.23 9.12
C GLN A 84 -11.96 1.66 7.87
N GLN A 85 -11.29 2.26 6.88
CA GLN A 85 -11.92 2.65 5.61
C GLN A 85 -12.51 1.44 4.87
N PHE A 86 -11.82 0.29 4.89
CA PHE A 86 -12.31 -0.95 4.29
C PHE A 86 -13.58 -1.47 4.97
N LEU A 87 -13.65 -1.43 6.31
CA LEU A 87 -14.82 -1.85 7.06
C LEU A 87 -16.01 -0.91 6.89
N GLU A 88 -15.76 0.40 6.80
CA GLU A 88 -16.80 1.43 6.59
C GLU A 88 -17.40 1.38 5.18
N THR A 89 -16.57 1.16 4.15
CA THR A 89 -17.02 1.02 2.76
C THR A 89 -16.41 -0.21 2.09
N PRO A 90 -17.00 -1.40 2.30
CA PRO A 90 -16.47 -2.66 1.74
C PRO A 90 -16.55 -2.71 0.20
N VAL A 91 -17.47 -1.95 -0.39
CA VAL A 91 -17.74 -1.92 -1.82
C VAL A 91 -17.48 -0.51 -2.36
N GLU A 92 -16.21 -0.11 -2.43
CA GLU A 92 -15.85 0.96 -3.35
C GLU A 92 -15.71 0.41 -4.76
N VAL A 93 -16.29 1.13 -5.74
CA VAL A 93 -16.02 0.89 -7.16
C VAL A 93 -14.50 0.89 -7.35
N PRO A 94 -13.90 -0.10 -8.04
CA PRO A 94 -12.47 -0.12 -8.25
C PRO A 94 -12.01 1.23 -8.85
N TYR A 95 -11.15 1.93 -8.11
CA TYR A 95 -10.65 3.26 -8.47
C TYR A 95 -9.97 3.28 -9.84
N ILE A 96 -9.47 2.13 -10.30
CA ILE A 96 -8.89 1.94 -11.62
C ILE A 96 -9.68 0.83 -12.33
N PRO A 97 -10.37 1.13 -13.44
CA PRO A 97 -11.00 0.11 -14.26
C PRO A 97 -9.93 -0.83 -14.82
N THR A 98 -10.22 -2.13 -14.85
CA THR A 98 -9.31 -3.09 -15.50
C THR A 98 -9.15 -2.74 -16.98
N TRP A 99 -7.98 -3.02 -17.58
CA TRP A 99 -7.77 -2.79 -19.01
C TRP A 99 -8.83 -3.48 -19.86
N ASN A 100 -9.31 -4.67 -19.46
CA ASN A 100 -10.44 -5.32 -20.12
C ASN A 100 -11.73 -4.47 -20.11
N ARG A 101 -12.02 -3.80 -18.99
CA ARG A 101 -13.15 -2.87 -18.89
C ARG A 101 -12.92 -1.61 -19.72
N VAL A 102 -11.69 -1.08 -19.74
CA VAL A 102 -11.32 0.08 -20.57
C VAL A 102 -11.46 -0.24 -22.05
N ILE A 103 -10.90 -1.36 -22.53
CA ILE A 103 -11.02 -1.84 -23.91
C ILE A 103 -12.49 -2.06 -24.27
N SER A 104 -13.28 -2.66 -23.37
CA SER A 104 -14.70 -2.85 -23.63
C SER A 104 -15.48 -1.55 -23.77
N ALA A 105 -15.06 -0.47 -23.10
CA ALA A 105 -15.71 0.84 -23.16
C ALA A 105 -15.16 1.73 -24.29
N VAL A 106 -13.86 1.60 -24.59
CA VAL A 106 -13.11 2.34 -25.60
C VAL A 106 -12.27 1.32 -26.39
N PRO A 107 -12.83 0.69 -27.43
CA PRO A 107 -12.17 -0.40 -28.16
C PRO A 107 -10.82 -0.03 -28.78
N ASN A 108 -10.64 1.24 -29.14
CA ASN A 108 -9.43 1.76 -29.80
C ASN A 108 -8.49 2.53 -28.85
N ILE A 109 -8.55 2.26 -27.54
CA ILE A 109 -7.78 3.00 -26.54
C ILE A 109 -6.27 2.88 -26.73
N PHE A 110 -5.79 1.74 -27.22
CA PHE A 110 -4.35 1.52 -27.40
C PHE A 110 -3.80 2.31 -28.58
N GLU A 111 -4.54 2.41 -29.68
CA GLU A 111 -4.18 3.28 -30.81
C GLU A 111 -4.14 4.74 -30.35
N LEU A 112 -5.15 5.20 -29.59
CA LEU A 112 -5.18 6.56 -29.04
C LEU A 112 -3.96 6.86 -28.14
N LEU A 113 -3.52 5.89 -27.34
CA LEU A 113 -2.34 6.03 -26.49
C LEU A 113 -1.04 6.11 -27.30
N ILE A 114 -0.92 5.29 -28.34
CA ILE A 114 0.23 5.33 -29.26
C ILE A 114 0.29 6.68 -29.95
N ASP A 115 -0.81 7.14 -30.54
CA ASP A 115 -0.91 8.42 -31.24
C ASP A 115 -0.55 9.60 -30.33
N ALA A 116 -1.00 9.57 -29.07
CA ALA A 116 -0.68 10.60 -28.08
C ALA A 116 0.83 10.66 -27.77
N VAL A 117 1.47 9.50 -27.60
CA VAL A 117 2.92 9.42 -27.36
C VAL A 117 3.71 9.85 -28.61
N GLU A 118 3.25 9.49 -29.80
CA GLU A 118 3.88 9.93 -31.05
C GLU A 118 3.76 11.44 -31.28
N GLN A 119 2.67 12.07 -30.83
CA GLN A 119 2.54 13.53 -30.85
C GLN A 119 3.47 14.20 -29.85
N ASP A 120 3.52 13.71 -28.60
CA ASP A 120 4.38 14.27 -27.55
C ASP A 120 5.88 14.17 -27.92
N ASN A 121 6.28 13.13 -28.64
CA ASN A 121 7.66 12.96 -29.13
C ASN A 121 8.02 13.87 -30.33
N LYS A 122 7.05 14.52 -30.98
CA LYS A 122 7.31 15.44 -32.11
C LYS A 122 7.55 16.88 -31.65
N ASP A 123 7.17 17.21 -30.43
CA ASP A 123 7.44 18.49 -29.76
C ASP A 123 8.82 18.49 -29.08
#